data_AF-A0A6I7X430-F1
#
_entry.id   AF-A0A6I7X430-F1
#
_cell.length_a   1.000
_cell.length_b   1.000
_cell.length_c   1.000
_cell.angle_alpha   90.00
_cell.angle_beta   90.00
_cell.angle_gamma   90.00
#
_symmetry.space_group_name_H-M   'P 1'
#
loop_
_entity.id
_entity.type
_entity.pdbx_description
1 polymer ?
#
loop_
_entity_poly.entity_id
_entity_poly.type
_entity_poly.pdbx_seq_one_letter_code
_entity_poly.pdbx_strand_id
1 'polypeptide(L)' 'MRYPSDLSDEEWDIIASNFHPKSKRGRPREHAQKDIVNAILYTLKEGITWRMMPNDLPPWQNRL' A
#
# COMPACT_ATOMS: atom_id res chain seq x y z
N MET A 1 8.36 -8.88 -1.19
CA MET A 1 7.85 -10.11 -1.83
C MET A 1 6.77 -9.69 -2.83
N ARG A 2 6.34 -10.55 -3.76
CA ARG A 2 5.17 -10.25 -4.62
C ARG A 2 4.04 -11.19 -4.25
N TYR A 3 2.88 -10.64 -3.93
CA TYR A 3 1.67 -11.40 -3.64
C TYR A 3 0.78 -11.53 -4.88
N PRO A 4 -0.05 -12.58 -5.00
CA PRO A 4 -1.05 -12.69 -6.07
C PRO A 4 -2.08 -11.53 -6.08
N SER A 5 -2.21 -10.83 -4.96
CA SER A 5 -3.05 -9.64 -4.82
C SER A 5 -2.44 -8.37 -5.38
N ASP A 6 -1.13 -8.34 -5.63
CA ASP A 6 -0.40 -7.14 -6.01
C ASP A 6 -0.73 -6.70 -7.44
N LEU A 7 -0.87 -5.39 -7.60
CA LEU A 7 -1.10 -4.78 -8.90
C LEU A 7 0.11 -4.97 -9.82
N SER A 8 -0.16 -5.28 -11.09
CA SER A 8 0.84 -5.14 -12.15
C SER A 8 1.23 -3.66 -12.33
N ASP A 9 2.27 -3.39 -13.10
CA ASP A 9 2.66 -2.01 -13.39
C ASP A 9 1.60 -1.33 -14.26
N GLU A 10 1.02 -2.06 -15.21
CA GLU A 10 -0.06 -1.58 -16.08
C GLU A 10 -1.34 -1.27 -15.30
N GLU A 11 -1.74 -2.14 -14.36
CA GLU A 11 -2.90 -1.89 -13.50
C GLU A 11 -2.66 -0.70 -12.57
N TRP A 12 -1.44 -0.53 -12.07
CA TRP A 12 -1.07 0.61 -11.26
C TRP A 12 -1.18 1.92 -12.05
N ASP A 13 -0.69 1.95 -13.29
CA ASP A 13 -0.69 3.15 -14.13
C ASP A 13 -2.09 3.71 -14.38
N ILE A 14 -3.12 2.86 -14.42
CA ILE A 14 -4.53 3.27 -14.54
C ILE A 14 -4.96 4.15 -13.36
N ILE A 15 -4.53 3.81 -12.15
CA ILE A 15 -4.98 4.48 -10.92
C ILE A 15 -3.96 5.48 -10.35
N ALA A 16 -2.70 5.41 -10.79
CA ALA A 16 -1.57 6.18 -10.26
C ALA A 16 -1.83 7.70 -10.26
N SER A 17 -2.57 8.20 -11.25
CA SER A 17 -2.91 9.63 -11.36
C SER A 17 -3.77 10.15 -10.19
N ASN A 18 -4.55 9.29 -9.54
CA ASN A 18 -5.37 9.66 -8.36
C ASN A 18 -4.50 9.92 -7.12
N PHE A 19 -3.27 9.45 -7.15
CA PHE A 19 -2.31 9.54 -6.06
C PHE A 19 -1.48 10.82 -6.24
N HIS A 20 -2.08 11.96 -5.89
CA HIS A 20 -1.50 13.30 -6.02
C HIS A 20 -0.06 13.42 -5.45
N PRO A 21 0.76 14.35 -6.00
CA PRO A 21 2.16 14.51 -5.63
C PRO A 21 2.35 14.82 -4.14
N LYS A 22 3.53 14.43 -3.62
CA LYS A 22 3.89 14.58 -2.20
C LYS A 22 3.63 16.02 -1.75
N SER A 23 2.69 16.19 -0.82
CA SER A 23 2.48 17.47 -0.14
C SER A 23 3.81 17.98 0.41
N LYS A 24 4.12 19.26 0.20
CA LYS A 24 5.28 19.93 0.83
C LYS A 24 5.09 20.14 2.34
N ARG A 25 3.92 19.81 2.86
CA ARG A 25 3.52 19.94 4.27
C ARG A 25 3.18 18.56 4.85
N GLY A 26 3.50 18.36 6.13
CA GLY A 26 3.26 17.12 6.85
C GLY A 26 4.47 16.18 6.89
N ARG A 27 4.30 15.01 7.51
CA ARG A 27 5.34 13.98 7.60
C ARG A 27 5.67 13.45 6.18
N PRO A 28 6.94 13.37 5.79
CA PRO A 28 7.33 12.73 4.55
C PRO A 28 6.80 11.30 4.46
N ARG A 29 6.31 10.90 3.28
CA ARG A 29 5.90 9.51 3.01
C ARG A 29 7.14 8.62 2.97
N GLU A 30 7.16 7.57 3.78
CA GLU A 30 8.23 6.56 3.82
C GLU A 30 8.02 5.45 2.78
N HIS A 31 6.75 5.09 2.50
CA HIS A 31 6.39 4.00 1.59
C HIS A 31 5.87 4.53 0.25
N ALA A 32 6.08 3.78 -0.82
CA ALA A 32 5.48 4.09 -2.11
C ALA A 32 3.95 3.90 -2.05
N GLN A 33 3.21 4.69 -2.83
CA GLN A 33 1.75 4.60 -2.81
C GLN A 33 1.25 3.25 -3.34
N LYS A 34 1.97 2.67 -4.30
CA LYS A 34 1.70 1.31 -4.80
C LYS A 34 1.78 0.26 -3.69
N ASP A 35 2.81 0.35 -2.83
CA ASP A 35 2.98 -0.61 -1.72
C ASP A 35 1.82 -0.53 -0.72
N ILE A 36 1.33 0.68 -0.45
CA ILE A 36 0.16 0.87 0.44
C ILE A 36 -1.09 0.26 -0.19
N VAL A 37 -1.31 0.46 -1.49
CA VAL A 37 -2.45 -0.12 -2.19
C VAL A 37 -2.36 -1.64 -2.24
N ASN A 38 -1.18 -2.20 -2.51
CA ASN A 38 -0.95 -3.65 -2.46
C ASN A 38 -1.27 -4.22 -1.08
N ALA A 39 -0.89 -3.54 0.01
CA ALA A 39 -1.24 -3.97 1.37
C ALA A 39 -2.75 -3.96 1.65
N ILE A 40 -3.46 -2.94 1.15
CA ILE A 40 -4.92 -2.87 1.23
C ILE A 40 -5.55 -4.02 0.44
N LEU A 41 -5.11 -4.24 -0.81
CA LEU A 41 -5.64 -5.29 -1.67
C LEU A 41 -5.37 -6.69 -1.11
N TYR A 42 -4.19 -6.92 -0.54
CA TYR A 42 -3.86 -8.16 0.15
C TYR A 42 -4.87 -8.44 1.27
N THR A 43 -5.08 -7.45 2.14
CA THR A 43 -6.02 -7.56 3.26
C THR A 43 -7.46 -7.85 2.78
N LEU A 44 -7.90 -7.18 1.70
CA LEU A 44 -9.24 -7.33 1.15
C LEU A 44 -9.44 -8.66 0.41
N LYS A 45 -8.46 -9.12 -0.38
CA LYS A 45 -8.57 -10.36 -1.16
C LYS A 45 -8.48 -11.61 -0.28
N GLU A 46 -7.56 -11.61 0.69
CA GLU A 46 -7.37 -12.76 1.58
C GLU A 46 -8.36 -12.77 2.76
N GLY A 47 -9.10 -11.67 2.97
CA GLY A 47 -10.08 -11.55 4.06
C GLY A 47 -9.45 -11.56 5.46
N ILE A 48 -8.19 -11.18 5.58
CA ILE A 48 -7.48 -11.19 6.85
C ILE A 48 -7.72 -9.91 7.65
N THR A 49 -7.50 -9.97 8.97
CA THR A 49 -7.48 -8.76 9.79
C THR A 49 -6.15 -8.03 9.62
N TRP A 50 -6.14 -6.70 9.79
CA TRP A 50 -4.91 -5.89 9.78
C TRP A 50 -3.83 -6.40 10.74
N ARG A 51 -4.20 -6.98 11.89
CA ARG A 51 -3.27 -7.55 12.87
C ARG A 51 -2.51 -8.77 12.36
N MET A 52 -3.04 -9.46 11.35
CA MET A 52 -2.43 -10.64 10.73
C MET A 52 -1.68 -10.32 9.45
N MET A 53 -1.56 -9.03 9.10
CA MET A 53 -0.88 -8.60 7.89
C MET A 53 0.61 -8.99 7.92
N PRO A 54 1.18 -9.49 6.82
CA PRO A 54 2.61 -9.77 6.69
C PRO A 54 3.50 -8.60 7.05
N ASN A 55 4.65 -8.90 7.68
CA ASN A 55 5.61 -7.88 8.14
C ASN A 55 6.40 -7.21 7.01
N ASP A 56 6.36 -7.75 5.79
CA ASP A 56 7.03 -7.19 4.62
C ASP A 56 6.17 -6.18 3.85
N LEU A 57 4.89 -6.03 4.23
CA LEU A 57 4.02 -4.96 3.74
C LEU A 57 4.16 -3.70 4.62
N PRO A 58 3.85 -2.49 4.08
CA PRO A 58 3.88 -1.26 4.86
C PRO A 58 3.08 -1.38 6.17
N PRO A 59 3.63 -0.93 7.31
CA PRO A 59 3.01 -1.10 8.61
C PRO A 59 1.68 -0.33 8.71
N TRP A 60 0.66 -0.99 9.24
CA TRP A 60 -0.63 -0.38 9.55
C TRP A 60 -0.62 0.36 10.89
N GLN A 61 0.31 -0.02 11.78
CA GLN A 61 0.42 0.57 13.12
C GLN A 61 1.10 1.93 13.05
N ASN A 62 0.56 2.89 13.79
CA ASN A 62 1.28 4.11 14.06
C ASN A 62 2.51 3.80 14.90
N ARG A 63 3.67 4.25 14.42
CA ARG A 63 4.88 4.32 15.24
C ARG A 63 4.65 5.46 16.25
N LEU A 64 4.13 5.12 17.42
CA LEU A 64 4.18 6.00 18.59
C LEU A 64 5.63 6.16 19.05
#